data_AF-I0YNX6-F1
#
_entry.id   AF-I0YNX6-F1
#
_cell.length_a   1.000
_cell.length_b   1.000
_cell.length_c   1.000
_cell.angle_alpha   90.00
_cell.angle_beta   90.00
_cell.angle_gamma   90.00
#
_symmetry.space_group_name_H-M   'P 1'
#
loop_
_entity.id
_entity.type
_entity.pdbx_description
1 polymer ?
#
loop_
_entity_poly.entity_id
_entity_poly.type
_entity_poly.pdbx_seq_one_letter_code
_entity_poly.pdbx_strand_id
1 'polypeptide(L)'
;MEKDGDEDEEGNSAEQRVARSSDAGARPPIYNAEGMHEKLEDICWPSEAAWDESLVITGEDSTQVEDVDDDLARELAFYNQALAAARGAVGKLEAAGTKWLRPPDYYAEMVKSDEHMARVKAQLMHEQGEIEGAQDRRKQREAKKYSKQVQAERIKEKAQTKKASISSISRLRKQRARDGFAGELDMEKELARGPGGKTPMSPGQRIRPVHAGERKVSKKREAKDTKFGFGGRKRLGKQNDASSAADMGGFRQGNFDDGVGRGRGGGRGDGGVRQGGVKKNAGGNRPGKARRQAGNRGR
;
A
#
# COMPACT_ATOMS: atom_id res chain seq x y z
N MET A 1 -15.16 105.04 40.49
CA MET A 1 -15.43 105.01 41.93
C MET A 1 -15.99 103.62 42.23
N GLU A 2 -15.19 102.55 42.21
CA GLU A 2 -13.87 102.32 42.84
C GLU A 2 -14.00 102.12 44.36
N LYS A 3 -13.79 100.86 44.77
CA LYS A 3 -13.14 100.30 45.96
C LYS A 3 -13.60 98.84 46.09
N ASP A 4 -12.84 97.86 45.61
CA ASP A 4 -11.56 97.31 46.12
C ASP A 4 -11.69 96.66 47.51
N GLY A 5 -11.27 95.39 47.57
CA GLY A 5 -11.15 94.59 48.78
C GLY A 5 -10.99 93.11 48.47
N ASP A 6 -9.84 92.74 47.89
CA ASP A 6 -9.24 91.40 47.97
C ASP A 6 -9.04 90.99 49.43
N GLU A 7 -9.25 89.71 49.74
CA GLU A 7 -8.45 88.95 50.71
C GLU A 7 -8.63 87.44 50.47
N ASP A 8 -7.52 86.82 50.07
CA ASP A 8 -7.31 85.39 49.92
C ASP A 8 -7.45 84.64 51.26
N GLU A 9 -8.09 83.46 51.26
CA GLU A 9 -7.72 82.40 52.20
C GLU A 9 -7.81 81.02 51.53
N GLU A 10 -6.64 80.39 51.43
CA GLU A 10 -6.42 79.03 51.00
C GLU A 10 -7.09 78.01 51.94
N GLY A 11 -7.51 76.88 51.36
CA GLY A 11 -7.56 75.60 52.07
C GLY A 11 -8.94 74.98 52.21
N ASN A 12 -9.24 73.98 51.37
CA ASN A 12 -9.35 72.61 51.87
C ASN A 12 -9.47 71.61 50.69
N SER A 13 -8.37 70.90 50.48
CA SER A 13 -8.26 69.54 49.97
C SER A 13 -9.56 68.70 49.96
N ALA A 14 -10.03 68.34 48.77
CA ALA A 14 -10.83 67.14 48.55
C ALA A 14 -10.32 66.41 47.31
N GLU A 15 -9.15 65.80 47.48
CA GLU A 15 -8.59 64.81 46.58
C GLU A 15 -9.60 63.68 46.34
N GLN A 16 -10.22 63.62 45.15
CA GLN A 16 -10.68 62.34 44.62
C GLN A 16 -9.50 61.64 43.93
N ARG A 17 -8.51 61.29 44.75
CA ARG A 17 -7.54 60.24 44.40
C ARG A 17 -8.31 58.93 44.45
N VAL A 18 -8.69 58.40 43.28
CA VAL A 18 -9.07 57.00 43.17
C VAL A 18 -7.87 56.19 43.64
N ALA A 19 -8.06 55.51 44.78
CA ALA A 19 -7.05 54.79 45.51
C ALA A 19 -6.42 53.70 44.64
N ARG A 20 -5.27 53.98 44.02
CA ARG A 20 -4.25 52.96 43.81
C ARG A 20 -3.53 52.77 45.14
N SER A 21 -4.13 51.97 46.01
CA SER A 21 -3.37 51.33 47.09
C SER A 21 -2.45 50.30 46.44
N SER A 22 -1.31 50.75 45.91
CA SER A 22 -0.16 49.87 45.78
C SER A 22 0.30 49.58 47.20
N ASP A 23 -0.16 48.45 47.75
CA ASP A 23 0.41 47.87 48.96
C ASP A 23 1.89 47.60 48.67
N ALA A 24 2.73 48.58 49.03
CA ALA A 24 4.17 48.54 48.91
C ALA A 24 4.71 47.60 50.00
N GLY A 25 4.45 46.31 49.83
CA GLY A 25 4.73 45.26 50.80
C GLY A 25 4.07 43.92 50.50
N ALA A 26 3.03 43.88 49.66
CA ALA A 26 2.39 42.62 49.26
C ALA A 26 3.33 41.79 48.38
N ARG A 27 3.55 40.53 48.79
CA ARG A 27 4.08 39.50 47.89
C ARG A 27 3.19 39.45 46.63
N PRO A 28 3.77 39.26 45.42
CA PRO A 28 2.97 39.17 44.21
C PRO A 28 1.89 38.11 44.41
N PRO A 29 0.62 38.42 44.08
CA PRO A 29 -0.47 37.48 44.28
C PRO A 29 -0.22 36.26 43.39
N ILE A 30 -0.06 35.09 44.03
CA ILE A 30 0.05 33.82 43.34
C ILE A 30 -1.39 33.44 42.93
N TYR A 31 -1.64 33.28 41.63
CA TYR A 31 -2.97 33.05 41.05
C TYR A 31 -4.00 34.19 41.30
N ASN A 32 -3.71 35.40 40.82
CA ASN A 32 -4.68 36.50 40.82
C ASN A 32 -5.78 36.28 39.75
N ALA A 33 -6.91 35.69 40.15
CA ALA A 33 -8.03 35.44 39.26
C ALA A 33 -8.66 36.74 38.71
N GLU A 34 -8.83 37.76 39.56
CA GLU A 34 -9.45 39.04 39.19
C GLU A 34 -8.63 39.75 38.10
N GLY A 35 -7.31 39.80 38.27
CA GLY A 35 -6.42 40.38 37.26
C GLY A 35 -6.38 39.57 35.95
N MET A 36 -6.58 38.25 36.00
CA MET A 36 -6.69 37.44 34.78
C MET A 36 -8.00 37.72 34.03
N HIS A 37 -9.11 37.93 34.74
CA HIS A 37 -10.38 38.30 34.12
C HIS A 37 -10.36 39.71 33.53
N GLU A 38 -9.80 40.70 34.23
CA GLU A 38 -9.62 42.06 33.71
C GLU A 38 -8.82 42.05 32.41
N LYS A 39 -7.70 41.30 32.38
CA LYS A 39 -6.88 41.16 31.16
C LYS A 39 -7.59 40.38 30.06
N LEU A 40 -8.43 39.41 30.40
CA LEU A 40 -9.25 38.70 29.42
C LEU A 40 -10.24 39.66 28.76
N GLU A 41 -10.90 40.52 29.52
CA GLU A 41 -11.82 41.54 28.98
C GLU A 41 -11.11 42.57 28.09
N ASP A 42 -9.88 42.96 28.45
CA ASP A 42 -9.06 43.87 27.63
C ASP A 42 -8.67 43.28 26.26
N ILE A 43 -8.47 41.94 26.20
CA ILE A 43 -7.89 41.25 25.03
C ILE A 43 -8.96 40.48 24.24
N CYS A 44 -10.12 40.20 24.84
CA CYS A 44 -11.11 39.30 24.24
C CYS A 44 -11.63 39.84 22.92
N TRP A 45 -11.91 38.89 22.03
CA TRP A 45 -12.57 39.22 20.77
C TRP A 45 -14.03 39.65 21.04
N PRO A 46 -14.56 40.67 20.35
CA PRO A 46 -15.94 41.11 20.54
C PRO A 46 -16.93 39.97 20.34
N SER A 47 -17.88 39.82 21.26
CA SER A 47 -18.92 38.77 21.19
C SER A 47 -19.91 38.98 20.04
N GLU A 48 -20.03 40.21 19.54
CA GLU A 48 -20.91 40.58 18.42
C GLU A 48 -20.28 40.30 17.04
N ALA A 49 -18.98 39.99 16.98
CA ALA A 49 -18.30 39.72 15.73
C ALA A 49 -18.82 38.45 15.06
N ALA A 50 -18.85 38.47 13.73
CA ALA A 50 -19.30 37.32 12.96
C ALA A 50 -18.32 36.14 13.10
N TRP A 51 -18.86 34.92 13.14
CA TRP A 51 -18.06 33.73 13.44
C TRP A 51 -16.94 33.48 12.40
N ASP A 52 -17.18 33.85 11.15
CA ASP A 52 -16.24 33.74 10.01
C ASP A 52 -14.96 34.57 10.17
N GLU A 53 -14.95 35.57 11.04
CA GLU A 53 -13.73 36.32 11.40
C GLU A 53 -12.84 35.54 12.38
N SER A 54 -13.46 34.77 13.28
CA SER A 54 -12.75 33.97 14.28
C SER A 54 -12.35 32.59 13.75
N LEU A 55 -13.25 31.93 13.01
CA LEU A 55 -13.17 30.53 12.58
C LEU A 55 -12.87 29.53 13.72
N VAL A 56 -13.13 29.91 14.98
CA VAL A 56 -12.88 29.08 16.16
C VAL A 56 -14.09 28.20 16.45
N ILE A 57 -13.84 26.92 16.72
CA ILE A 57 -14.85 25.99 17.24
C ILE A 57 -14.33 25.37 18.51
N THR A 58 -15.05 25.65 19.59
CA THR A 58 -14.80 25.05 20.90
C THR A 58 -15.70 23.83 21.04
N GLY A 59 -15.10 22.69 21.40
CA GLY A 59 -15.87 21.50 21.78
C GLY A 59 -16.50 21.68 23.16
N GLU A 60 -17.71 21.15 23.35
CA GLU A 60 -18.40 21.18 24.64
C GLU A 60 -17.75 20.24 25.65
N ASP A 61 -17.33 19.06 25.20
CA ASP A 61 -16.71 18.05 26.02
C ASP A 61 -15.18 18.17 26.02
N SER A 62 -14.57 17.95 27.18
CA SER A 62 -13.12 17.80 27.30
C SER A 62 -12.67 16.49 26.69
N THR A 63 -11.54 16.52 25.98
CA THR A 63 -10.96 15.34 25.33
C THR A 63 -10.53 14.32 26.38
N GLN A 64 -11.26 13.21 26.44
CA GLN A 64 -10.99 12.12 27.37
C GLN A 64 -10.01 11.13 26.73
N VAL A 65 -8.93 10.82 27.43
CA VAL A 65 -7.96 9.79 27.06
C VAL A 65 -7.79 8.88 28.28
N GLU A 66 -8.05 7.59 28.13
CA GLU A 66 -8.00 6.63 29.24
C GLU A 66 -6.58 6.45 29.79
N ASP A 67 -5.60 6.31 28.89
CA ASP A 67 -4.18 6.24 29.21
C ASP A 67 -3.41 7.31 28.43
N VAL A 68 -2.78 8.22 29.16
CA VAL A 68 -2.03 9.35 28.57
C VAL A 68 -0.75 8.86 27.89
N ASP A 69 -0.20 7.73 28.31
CA ASP A 69 1.03 7.16 27.76
C ASP A 69 0.78 6.30 26.51
N ASP A 70 -0.46 5.90 26.24
CA ASP A 70 -0.84 5.27 24.97
C ASP A 70 -1.00 6.32 23.87
N ASP A 71 0.07 6.50 23.11
CA ASP A 71 0.12 7.44 22.00
C ASP A 71 -0.94 7.16 20.93
N LEU A 72 -1.24 5.90 20.62
CA LEU A 72 -2.18 5.58 19.54
C LEU A 72 -3.62 5.93 19.93
N ALA A 73 -4.00 5.65 21.18
CA ALA A 73 -5.30 6.03 21.72
C ALA A 73 -5.43 7.56 21.82
N ARG A 74 -4.37 8.23 22.27
CA ARG A 74 -4.31 9.70 22.38
C ARG A 74 -4.42 10.39 21.02
N GLU A 75 -3.67 9.94 20.02
CA GLU A 75 -3.72 10.47 18.65
C GLU A 75 -5.12 10.27 18.03
N LEU A 76 -5.77 9.14 18.28
CA LEU A 76 -7.15 8.91 17.85
C LEU A 76 -8.14 9.87 18.52
N ALA A 77 -7.96 10.19 19.80
CA ALA A 77 -8.81 11.16 20.50
C ALA A 77 -8.65 12.56 19.89
N PHE A 78 -7.42 13.02 19.65
CA PHE A 78 -7.14 14.30 19.00
C PHE A 78 -7.68 14.35 17.57
N TYR A 79 -7.51 13.27 16.82
CA TYR A 79 -8.07 13.15 15.48
C TYR A 79 -9.59 13.30 15.47
N ASN A 80 -10.29 12.61 16.38
CA ASN A 80 -11.75 12.67 16.48
C ASN A 80 -12.24 14.07 16.88
N GLN A 81 -11.55 14.74 17.80
CA GLN A 81 -11.85 16.12 18.20
C GLN A 81 -11.70 17.07 17.00
N ALA A 82 -10.58 17.00 16.28
CA ALA A 82 -10.34 17.84 15.10
C ALA A 82 -11.37 17.56 13.99
N LEU A 83 -11.74 16.30 13.78
CA LEU A 83 -12.73 15.90 12.79
C LEU A 83 -14.14 16.40 13.15
N ALA A 84 -14.53 16.34 14.42
CA ALA A 84 -15.80 16.88 14.89
C ALA A 84 -15.87 18.40 14.70
N ALA A 85 -14.79 19.11 15.07
CA ALA A 85 -14.68 20.55 14.85
C ALA A 85 -14.73 20.91 13.36
N ALA A 86 -14.00 20.21 12.50
CA ALA A 86 -14.03 20.42 11.06
C ALA A 86 -15.42 20.23 10.46
N ARG A 87 -16.17 19.21 10.89
CA ARG A 87 -17.57 19.00 10.46
C ARG A 87 -18.48 20.15 10.92
N GLY A 88 -18.32 20.62 12.15
CA GLY A 88 -19.03 21.80 12.66
C GLY A 88 -18.74 23.06 11.84
N ALA A 89 -17.48 23.27 11.46
CA ALA A 89 -17.06 24.42 10.65
C ALA A 89 -17.68 24.36 9.26
N VAL A 90 -17.61 23.20 8.61
CA VAL A 90 -18.22 22.99 7.29
C VAL A 90 -19.72 23.29 7.32
N GLY A 91 -20.44 22.80 8.33
CA GLY A 91 -21.88 23.09 8.46
C GLY A 91 -22.19 24.59 8.60
N LYS A 92 -21.39 25.33 9.38
CA LYS A 92 -21.53 26.79 9.52
C LYS A 92 -21.19 27.54 8.22
N LEU A 93 -20.13 27.13 7.53
CA LEU A 93 -19.72 27.73 6.25
C LEU A 93 -20.75 27.48 5.15
N GLU A 94 -21.33 26.28 5.09
CA GLU A 94 -22.39 25.94 4.15
C GLU A 94 -23.69 26.73 4.42
N ALA A 95 -24.06 26.90 5.69
CA ALA A 95 -25.19 27.74 6.08
C ALA A 95 -25.00 29.22 5.71
N ALA A 96 -23.76 29.72 5.79
CA ALA A 96 -23.39 31.06 5.35
C ALA A 96 -23.25 31.19 3.82
N GLY A 97 -23.28 30.08 3.07
CA GLY A 97 -23.08 30.07 1.61
C GLY A 97 -21.63 30.30 1.16
N THR A 98 -20.66 30.16 2.07
CA THR A 98 -19.23 30.37 1.81
C THR A 98 -18.58 29.11 1.23
N LYS A 99 -17.81 29.27 0.14
CA LYS A 99 -17.07 28.15 -0.48
C LYS A 99 -15.92 27.74 0.43
N TRP A 100 -15.93 26.49 0.88
CA TRP A 100 -14.90 25.95 1.78
C TRP A 100 -13.95 24.94 1.11
N LEU A 101 -14.40 24.25 0.05
CA LEU A 101 -13.61 23.22 -0.62
C LEU A 101 -12.62 23.83 -1.62
N ARG A 102 -11.34 23.47 -1.51
CA ARG A 102 -10.31 23.85 -2.49
C ARG A 102 -10.58 23.17 -3.84
N PRO A 103 -10.78 23.91 -4.94
CA PRO A 103 -10.90 23.31 -6.27
C PRO A 103 -9.61 22.58 -6.68
N PRO A 104 -9.69 21.47 -7.41
CA PRO A 104 -8.49 20.73 -7.85
C PRO A 104 -7.66 21.50 -8.88
N ASP A 105 -8.27 22.46 -9.57
CA ASP A 105 -7.65 23.29 -10.61
C ASP A 105 -7.14 24.66 -10.07
N TYR A 106 -7.21 24.88 -8.76
CA TYR A 106 -6.70 26.10 -8.14
C TYR A 106 -5.26 25.89 -7.67
N TYR A 107 -4.31 26.37 -8.47
CA TYR A 107 -2.87 26.30 -8.19
C TYR A 107 -2.39 27.55 -7.46
N ALA A 108 -2.24 27.43 -6.15
CA ALA A 108 -1.63 28.44 -5.27
C ALA A 108 -0.47 27.82 -4.49
N GLU A 109 0.38 28.66 -3.89
CA GLU A 109 1.47 28.18 -3.06
C GLU A 109 0.94 27.37 -1.87
N MET A 110 1.46 26.15 -1.71
CA MET A 110 1.11 25.23 -0.65
C MET A 110 2.20 25.25 0.44
N VAL A 111 1.84 24.93 1.68
CA VAL A 111 2.78 24.90 2.82
C VAL A 111 4.00 23.99 2.57
N LYS A 112 3.83 22.92 1.80
CA LYS A 112 4.90 22.00 1.40
C LYS A 112 5.06 22.03 -0.12
N SER A 113 6.31 22.07 -0.59
CA SER A 113 6.60 22.04 -2.02
C SER A 113 6.27 20.69 -2.66
N ASP A 114 5.98 20.72 -3.96
CA ASP A 114 5.69 19.51 -4.73
C ASP A 114 6.88 18.54 -4.75
N GLU A 115 8.11 19.05 -4.76
CA GLU A 115 9.32 18.24 -4.65
C GLU A 115 9.39 17.48 -3.33
N HIS A 116 8.98 18.11 -2.22
CA HIS A 116 8.93 17.44 -0.92
C HIS A 116 7.85 16.35 -0.92
N MET A 117 6.65 16.65 -1.44
CA MET A 117 5.56 15.67 -1.51
C MET A 117 5.87 14.51 -2.46
N ALA A 118 6.63 14.74 -3.53
CA ALA A 118 7.11 13.67 -4.40
C ALA A 118 8.04 12.69 -3.67
N ARG A 119 8.92 13.19 -2.77
CA ARG A 119 9.78 12.33 -1.94
C ARG A 119 8.96 11.51 -0.95
N VAL A 120 8.01 12.13 -0.26
CA VAL A 120 7.09 11.43 0.66
C VAL A 120 6.32 10.33 -0.07
N LYS A 121 5.77 10.64 -1.25
CA LYS A 121 5.06 9.65 -2.08
C LYS A 121 5.98 8.50 -2.53
N ALA A 122 7.21 8.80 -2.92
CA ALA A 122 8.18 7.78 -3.31
C ALA A 122 8.50 6.83 -2.15
N GLN A 123 8.64 7.36 -0.92
CA GLN A 123 8.85 6.55 0.28
C GLN A 123 7.65 5.65 0.59
N LEU A 124 6.42 6.19 0.53
CA LEU A 124 5.20 5.39 0.73
C LEU A 124 5.07 4.26 -0.30
N MET A 125 5.36 4.53 -1.58
CA MET A 125 5.35 3.50 -2.62
C MET A 125 6.44 2.45 -2.41
N HIS A 126 7.61 2.85 -1.89
CA HIS A 126 8.68 1.92 -1.53
C HIS A 126 8.26 0.97 -0.40
N GLU A 127 7.76 1.51 0.71
CA GLU A 127 7.29 0.73 1.86
C GLU A 127 6.15 -0.22 1.48
N GLN A 128 5.19 0.25 0.69
CA GLN A 128 4.12 -0.59 0.15
C GLN A 128 4.68 -1.74 -0.70
N GLY A 129 5.65 -1.45 -1.58
CA GLY A 129 6.31 -2.45 -2.41
C GLY A 129 7.09 -3.49 -1.59
N GLU A 130 7.70 -3.10 -0.47
CA GLU A 130 8.38 -4.02 0.44
C GLU A 130 7.40 -4.99 1.12
N ILE A 131 6.25 -4.46 1.59
CA ILE A 131 5.18 -5.25 2.21
C ILE A 131 4.58 -6.22 1.21
N GLU A 132 4.20 -5.75 0.02
CA GLU A 132 3.65 -6.59 -1.06
C GLU A 132 4.66 -7.64 -1.48
N GLY A 133 5.93 -7.26 -1.65
CA GLY A 133 7.01 -8.20 -1.96
C GLY A 133 7.19 -9.26 -0.88
N ALA A 134 7.05 -8.92 0.40
CA ALA A 134 7.09 -9.88 1.50
C ALA A 134 5.90 -10.84 1.49
N GLN A 135 4.69 -10.32 1.24
CA GLN A 135 3.47 -11.12 1.12
C GLN A 135 3.54 -12.07 -0.09
N ASP A 136 4.02 -11.59 -1.23
CA ASP A 136 4.21 -12.40 -2.43
C ASP A 136 5.26 -13.49 -2.22
N ARG A 137 6.38 -13.18 -1.54
CA ARG A 137 7.38 -14.19 -1.17
C ARG A 137 6.76 -15.27 -0.28
N ARG A 138 5.94 -14.90 0.70
CA ARG A 138 5.21 -15.85 1.57
C ARG A 138 4.25 -16.71 0.75
N LYS A 139 3.41 -16.10 -0.07
CA LYS A 139 2.46 -16.78 -0.97
C LYS A 139 3.16 -17.73 -1.93
N GLN A 140 4.30 -17.33 -2.50
CA GLN A 140 5.10 -18.19 -3.37
C GLN A 140 5.69 -19.39 -2.62
N ARG A 141 6.13 -19.22 -1.36
CA ARG A 141 6.61 -20.33 -0.53
C ARG A 141 5.50 -21.31 -0.21
N GLU A 142 4.32 -20.83 0.17
CA GLU A 142 3.14 -21.65 0.42
C GLU A 142 2.68 -22.38 -0.85
N ALA A 143 2.58 -21.66 -1.98
CA ALA A 143 2.25 -22.26 -3.27
C ALA A 143 3.24 -23.37 -3.67
N LYS A 144 4.55 -23.17 -3.45
CA LYS A 144 5.57 -24.20 -3.69
C LYS A 144 5.42 -25.40 -2.76
N LYS A 145 5.14 -25.17 -1.47
CA LYS A 145 4.93 -26.20 -0.46
C LYS A 145 3.75 -27.10 -0.81
N TYR A 146 2.62 -26.50 -1.19
CA TYR A 146 1.37 -27.23 -1.49
C TYR A 146 1.21 -27.62 -2.96
N SER A 147 2.10 -27.20 -3.86
CA SER A 147 1.99 -27.43 -5.32
C SER A 147 1.74 -28.90 -5.67
N LYS A 148 2.47 -29.84 -5.06
CA LYS A 148 2.31 -31.27 -5.32
C LYS A 148 0.98 -31.82 -4.80
N GLN A 149 0.56 -31.39 -3.61
CA GLN A 149 -0.70 -31.82 -3.01
C GLN A 149 -1.89 -31.31 -3.83
N VAL A 150 -1.87 -30.03 -4.20
CA VAL A 150 -2.89 -29.40 -5.07
C VAL A 150 -2.97 -30.09 -6.43
N GLN A 151 -1.83 -30.47 -7.03
CA GLN A 151 -1.84 -31.22 -8.29
C GLN A 151 -2.46 -32.62 -8.12
N ALA A 152 -2.11 -33.33 -7.05
CA ALA A 152 -2.66 -34.66 -6.78
C ALA A 152 -4.17 -34.60 -6.50
N GLU A 153 -4.63 -33.64 -5.70
CA GLU A 153 -6.05 -33.41 -5.42
C GLU A 153 -6.81 -33.03 -6.69
N ARG A 154 -6.29 -32.14 -7.52
CA ARG A 154 -6.91 -31.81 -8.81
C ARG A 154 -7.06 -33.01 -9.74
N ILE A 155 -6.10 -33.94 -9.73
CA ILE A 155 -6.22 -35.18 -10.52
C ILE A 155 -7.29 -36.10 -9.92
N LYS A 156 -7.33 -36.24 -8.60
CA LYS A 156 -8.36 -37.03 -7.89
C LYS A 156 -9.76 -36.46 -8.14
N GLU A 157 -9.94 -35.16 -8.00
CA GLU A 157 -11.19 -34.45 -8.27
C GLU A 157 -11.64 -34.63 -9.72
N LYS A 158 -10.72 -34.48 -10.69
CA LYS A 158 -11.01 -34.76 -12.12
C LYS A 158 -11.41 -36.21 -12.37
N ALA A 159 -10.82 -37.17 -11.67
CA ALA A 159 -11.19 -38.58 -11.80
C ALA A 159 -12.57 -38.84 -11.16
N GLN A 160 -12.84 -38.27 -10.00
CA GLN A 160 -14.13 -38.38 -9.30
C GLN A 160 -15.27 -37.74 -10.10
N THR A 161 -15.08 -36.54 -10.63
CA THR A 161 -16.06 -35.85 -11.49
C THR A 161 -16.35 -36.64 -12.77
N LYS A 162 -15.32 -37.20 -13.43
CA LYS A 162 -15.51 -38.11 -14.57
C LYS A 162 -16.30 -39.35 -14.18
N LYS A 163 -15.97 -40.01 -13.06
CA LYS A 163 -16.68 -41.20 -12.57
C LYS A 163 -18.15 -40.89 -12.22
N ALA A 164 -18.41 -39.74 -11.59
CA ALA A 164 -19.75 -39.26 -11.28
C ALA A 164 -20.56 -38.95 -12.55
N SER A 165 -19.92 -38.38 -13.57
CA SER A 165 -20.56 -38.12 -14.87
C SER A 165 -20.87 -39.41 -15.62
N ILE A 166 -19.97 -40.40 -15.58
CA ILE A 166 -20.23 -41.72 -16.20
C ILE A 166 -21.33 -42.45 -15.46
N SER A 167 -21.36 -42.39 -14.12
CA SER A 167 -22.40 -43.05 -13.32
C SER A 167 -23.77 -42.40 -13.50
N SER A 168 -23.85 -41.07 -13.64
CA SER A 168 -25.11 -40.36 -13.95
C SER A 168 -25.62 -40.75 -15.35
N ILE A 169 -24.75 -40.78 -16.36
CA ILE A 169 -25.11 -41.23 -17.72
C ILE A 169 -25.55 -42.70 -17.71
N SER A 170 -24.85 -43.58 -16.98
CA SER A 170 -25.22 -44.99 -16.87
C SER A 170 -26.56 -45.19 -16.15
N ARG A 171 -26.84 -44.41 -15.09
CA ARG A 171 -28.15 -44.40 -14.43
C ARG A 171 -29.25 -43.94 -15.38
N LEU A 172 -29.03 -42.85 -16.12
CA LEU A 172 -29.98 -42.35 -17.11
C LEU A 172 -30.26 -43.40 -18.21
N ARG A 173 -29.22 -44.07 -18.74
CA ARG A 173 -29.38 -45.17 -19.71
C ARG A 173 -30.17 -46.34 -19.14
N LYS A 174 -29.92 -46.75 -17.90
CA LYS A 174 -30.65 -47.83 -17.23
C LYS A 174 -32.11 -47.47 -16.95
N GLN A 175 -32.38 -46.24 -16.55
CA GLN A 175 -33.73 -45.73 -16.34
C GLN A 175 -34.51 -45.73 -17.66
N ARG A 176 -33.88 -45.25 -18.74
CA ARG A 176 -34.47 -45.29 -20.08
C ARG A 176 -34.74 -46.70 -20.61
N ALA A 177 -33.85 -47.66 -20.31
CA ALA A 177 -34.07 -49.06 -20.66
C ALA A 177 -35.25 -49.69 -19.89
N ARG A 178 -35.58 -49.19 -18.69
CA ARG A 178 -36.78 -49.60 -17.95
C ARG A 178 -38.04 -48.88 -18.45
N ASP A 179 -37.93 -47.61 -18.85
CA ASP A 179 -39.07 -46.78 -19.25
C ASP A 179 -39.43 -46.90 -20.75
N GLY A 180 -38.66 -47.66 -21.55
CA GLY A 180 -39.04 -48.06 -22.91
C GLY A 180 -39.10 -46.94 -23.97
N PHE A 181 -38.52 -45.76 -23.72
CA PHE A 181 -38.70 -44.58 -24.59
C PHE A 181 -37.71 -44.49 -25.77
N ALA A 182 -38.24 -44.54 -27.01
CA ALA A 182 -37.52 -44.63 -28.28
C ALA A 182 -37.48 -43.33 -29.13
N GLY A 183 -37.36 -42.14 -28.51
CA GLY A 183 -37.22 -40.86 -29.23
C GLY A 183 -35.78 -40.29 -29.24
N GLU A 184 -35.32 -39.70 -30.34
CA GLU A 184 -34.02 -39.01 -30.43
C GLU A 184 -33.91 -37.87 -29.41
N LEU A 185 -32.81 -37.79 -28.66
CA LEU A 185 -32.68 -36.86 -27.54
C LEU A 185 -31.47 -35.94 -27.69
N ASP A 186 -31.78 -34.64 -27.67
CA ASP A 186 -30.88 -33.52 -27.50
C ASP A 186 -30.27 -33.55 -26.09
N MET A 187 -29.08 -34.14 -26.00
CA MET A 187 -28.32 -34.41 -24.75
C MET A 187 -28.10 -33.17 -23.87
N GLU A 188 -28.21 -31.96 -24.43
CA GLU A 188 -28.00 -30.71 -23.70
C GLU A 188 -29.23 -30.30 -22.87
N LYS A 189 -30.44 -30.63 -23.33
CA LYS A 189 -31.71 -30.18 -22.72
C LYS A 189 -32.15 -31.06 -21.54
N GLU A 190 -31.74 -32.32 -21.52
CA GLU A 190 -32.17 -33.30 -20.50
C GLU A 190 -31.21 -33.35 -19.30
N LEU A 191 -29.91 -33.10 -19.51
CA LEU A 191 -28.92 -32.99 -18.42
C LEU A 191 -29.20 -31.79 -17.49
N ALA A 192 -29.88 -30.76 -18.00
CA ALA A 192 -30.37 -29.62 -17.23
C ALA A 192 -31.59 -29.95 -16.33
N ARG A 193 -32.23 -31.12 -16.47
CA ARG A 193 -33.52 -31.47 -15.84
C ARG A 193 -33.43 -32.52 -14.72
N GLY A 194 -32.23 -32.95 -14.33
CA GLY A 194 -31.99 -33.83 -13.17
C GLY A 194 -32.36 -33.18 -11.81
N PRO A 195 -32.60 -33.98 -10.75
CA PRO A 195 -33.37 -33.57 -9.58
C PRO A 195 -32.60 -32.50 -8.78
N GLY A 196 -33.03 -31.25 -8.92
CA GLY A 196 -32.39 -30.07 -8.35
C GLY A 196 -32.31 -28.87 -9.30
N GLY A 197 -32.57 -29.06 -10.59
CA GLY A 197 -32.64 -27.97 -11.57
C GLY A 197 -33.91 -27.13 -11.43
N LYS A 198 -33.91 -26.16 -10.52
CA LYS A 198 -34.75 -24.95 -10.68
C LYS A 198 -34.33 -24.32 -12.00
N THR A 199 -35.18 -24.38 -13.00
CA THR A 199 -35.03 -23.57 -14.22
C THR A 199 -35.12 -22.10 -13.80
N PRO A 200 -34.09 -21.26 -13.95
CA PRO A 200 -34.37 -19.86 -14.14
C PRO A 200 -34.99 -19.77 -15.53
N MET A 201 -36.27 -19.40 -15.59
CA MET A 201 -36.86 -18.97 -16.85
C MET A 201 -35.92 -17.94 -17.49
N SER A 202 -35.65 -18.09 -18.78
CA SER A 202 -35.04 -17.04 -19.57
C SER A 202 -36.14 -16.07 -20.00
N PRO A 203 -35.99 -14.77 -19.72
CA PRO A 203 -36.53 -13.73 -20.56
C PRO A 203 -35.35 -13.09 -21.30
N GLY A 204 -35.31 -13.25 -22.62
CA GLY A 204 -34.43 -12.42 -23.43
C GLY A 204 -33.79 -13.15 -24.58
N GLN A 205 -34.55 -13.23 -25.68
CA GLN A 205 -34.02 -13.24 -27.02
C GLN A 205 -32.77 -12.35 -27.13
N ARG A 206 -31.62 -12.93 -27.46
CA ARG A 206 -30.65 -12.29 -28.35
C ARG A 206 -30.02 -13.35 -29.24
N ILE A 207 -30.68 -13.54 -30.38
CA ILE A 207 -30.05 -13.97 -31.63
C ILE A 207 -28.71 -13.22 -31.75
N ARG A 208 -27.60 -13.94 -31.77
CA ARG A 208 -26.32 -13.42 -32.25
C ARG A 208 -25.96 -14.20 -33.51
N PRO A 209 -25.63 -13.51 -34.62
CA PRO A 209 -25.53 -14.11 -35.92
C PRO A 209 -24.29 -15.00 -36.01
N VAL A 210 -24.44 -16.08 -36.78
CA VAL A 210 -23.33 -16.86 -37.33
C VAL A 210 -22.54 -15.94 -38.24
N HIS A 211 -21.44 -15.37 -37.74
CA HIS A 211 -20.40 -14.81 -38.59
C HIS A 211 -19.37 -15.92 -38.85
N ALA A 212 -19.37 -16.39 -40.09
CA ALA A 212 -18.21 -16.99 -40.72
C ALA A 212 -17.05 -15.97 -40.67
N GLY A 213 -16.17 -16.13 -39.69
CA GLY A 213 -15.03 -15.25 -39.47
C GLY A 213 -13.92 -16.01 -38.78
N GLU A 214 -12.77 -16.06 -39.46
CA GLU A 214 -11.46 -16.61 -39.10
C GLU A 214 -11.31 -17.30 -37.73
N ARG A 215 -10.93 -18.58 -37.78
CA ARG A 215 -10.41 -19.34 -36.64
C ARG A 215 -9.20 -18.59 -36.05
N LYS A 216 -9.39 -17.86 -34.96
CA LYS A 216 -8.30 -17.22 -34.22
C LYS A 216 -7.25 -18.25 -33.86
N VAL A 217 -6.02 -17.98 -34.27
CA VAL A 217 -4.86 -18.81 -34.01
C VAL A 217 -4.62 -18.88 -32.50
N SER A 218 -4.31 -20.07 -31.97
CA SER A 218 -4.04 -20.27 -30.54
C SER A 218 -2.91 -19.34 -30.08
N LYS A 219 -3.05 -18.71 -28.90
CA LYS A 219 -1.99 -17.92 -28.24
C LYS A 219 -0.63 -18.62 -28.17
N LYS A 220 -0.64 -19.97 -28.13
CA LYS A 220 0.58 -20.80 -28.14
C LYS A 220 1.29 -20.82 -29.49
N ARG A 221 0.55 -20.63 -30.58
CA ARG A 221 1.05 -20.52 -31.94
C ARG A 221 1.54 -19.09 -32.21
N GLU A 222 0.80 -18.06 -31.78
CA GLU A 222 1.28 -16.67 -31.80
C GLU A 222 2.65 -16.50 -31.12
N ALA A 223 2.84 -17.07 -29.92
CA ALA A 223 4.13 -17.01 -29.21
C ALA A 223 5.28 -17.78 -29.90
N LYS A 224 4.96 -18.76 -30.75
CA LYS A 224 5.96 -19.48 -31.55
C LYS A 224 6.27 -18.73 -32.83
N ASP A 225 5.28 -18.09 -33.42
CA ASP A 225 5.42 -17.30 -34.64
C ASP A 225 6.23 -16.03 -34.36
N THR A 226 6.07 -15.41 -33.19
CA THR A 226 6.93 -14.30 -32.75
C THR A 226 8.38 -14.73 -32.55
N LYS A 227 8.60 -15.94 -31.99
CA LYS A 227 9.93 -16.45 -31.67
C LYS A 227 10.68 -17.04 -32.88
N PHE A 228 9.96 -17.66 -33.82
CA PHE A 228 10.56 -18.45 -34.88
C PHE A 228 10.14 -18.03 -36.29
N GLY A 229 9.23 -17.06 -36.43
CA GLY A 229 8.64 -16.65 -37.71
C GLY A 229 7.62 -17.68 -38.23
N PHE A 230 6.72 -17.23 -39.11
CA PHE A 230 5.78 -18.10 -39.80
C PHE A 230 6.50 -18.83 -40.95
N GLY A 231 6.55 -20.17 -40.89
CA GLY A 231 6.89 -21.08 -41.99
C GLY A 231 7.82 -20.55 -43.09
N GLY A 232 9.14 -20.53 -42.84
CA GLY A 232 10.15 -20.17 -43.83
C GLY A 232 11.57 -20.18 -43.24
N ARG A 233 12.59 -20.04 -44.09
CA ARG A 233 14.01 -19.95 -43.70
C ARG A 233 14.14 -18.94 -42.55
N LYS A 234 14.54 -19.43 -41.36
CA LYS A 234 14.67 -18.62 -40.14
C LYS A 234 15.51 -17.39 -40.48
N ARG A 235 14.95 -16.19 -40.27
CA ARG A 235 15.72 -14.94 -40.34
C ARG A 235 16.98 -15.15 -39.51
N LEU A 236 18.10 -14.68 -40.04
CA LEU A 236 19.48 -14.93 -39.64
C LEU A 236 19.84 -14.49 -38.20
N GLY A 237 18.94 -14.59 -37.21
CA GLY A 237 19.17 -14.31 -35.79
C GLY A 237 20.14 -15.27 -35.08
N LYS A 238 20.90 -16.03 -35.86
CA LYS A 238 22.13 -16.72 -35.43
C LYS A 238 23.31 -16.31 -36.32
N GLN A 239 23.35 -15.07 -36.78
CA GLN A 239 24.56 -14.49 -37.32
C GLN A 239 25.20 -13.64 -36.24
N ASN A 240 26.49 -13.88 -36.03
CA ASN A 240 27.32 -13.01 -35.21
C ASN A 240 27.41 -11.67 -35.95
N ASP A 241 26.87 -10.62 -35.35
CA ASP A 241 27.13 -9.25 -35.77
C ASP A 241 28.38 -8.72 -35.06
N ALA A 242 29.02 -7.69 -35.61
CA ALA A 242 30.25 -7.13 -35.04
C ALA A 242 30.07 -6.67 -33.59
N SER A 243 28.84 -6.31 -33.20
CA SER A 243 28.44 -5.98 -31.83
C SER A 243 28.44 -7.19 -30.90
N SER A 244 28.01 -8.38 -31.35
CA SER A 244 27.98 -9.59 -30.51
C SER A 244 29.33 -10.30 -30.38
N ALA A 245 30.33 -9.96 -31.20
CA ALA A 245 31.71 -10.39 -31.01
C ALA A 245 32.46 -9.59 -29.92
N ALA A 246 31.99 -8.38 -29.59
CA ALA A 246 32.61 -7.48 -28.62
C ALA A 246 31.98 -7.55 -27.21
N ASP A 247 30.86 -8.26 -27.04
CA ASP A 247 30.18 -8.38 -25.75
C ASP A 247 30.89 -9.39 -24.83
N MET A 248 31.82 -8.89 -24.01
CA MET A 248 32.52 -9.63 -22.96
C MET A 248 31.85 -9.48 -21.58
N GLY A 249 30.64 -8.89 -21.49
CA GLY A 249 29.96 -8.59 -20.22
C GLY A 249 29.57 -9.84 -19.41
N GLY A 250 29.57 -11.02 -20.04
CA GLY A 250 29.37 -12.31 -19.38
C GLY A 250 30.66 -12.98 -18.86
N PHE A 251 31.85 -12.44 -19.15
CA PHE A 251 33.12 -13.02 -18.77
C PHE A 251 33.49 -12.63 -17.33
N ARG A 252 33.18 -13.52 -16.38
CA ARG A 252 33.69 -13.40 -15.01
C ARG A 252 35.10 -13.97 -14.95
N GLN A 253 36.08 -13.10 -14.77
CA GLN A 253 37.48 -13.49 -14.56
C GLN A 253 37.56 -14.29 -13.25
N GLY A 254 37.91 -15.58 -13.36
CA GLY A 254 38.09 -16.43 -12.20
C GLY A 254 39.44 -16.12 -11.55
N ASN A 255 39.44 -15.89 -10.24
CA ASN A 255 40.65 -15.66 -9.43
C ASN A 255 41.47 -16.95 -9.28
N PHE A 256 42.05 -17.44 -10.37
CA PHE A 256 43.12 -18.42 -10.34
C PHE A 256 44.31 -17.86 -11.11
N ASP A 257 45.44 -17.79 -10.40
CA ASP A 257 46.76 -17.35 -10.83
C ASP A 257 47.01 -15.84 -10.90
N ASP A 258 47.37 -15.26 -9.75
CA ASP A 258 48.51 -14.34 -9.67
C ASP A 258 49.44 -14.82 -8.56
N GLY A 259 50.43 -15.61 -8.97
CA GLY A 259 51.56 -15.95 -8.13
C GLY A 259 52.51 -14.75 -7.98
N VAL A 260 53.17 -14.71 -6.83
CA VAL A 260 54.43 -14.01 -6.54
C VAL A 260 54.34 -12.55 -6.07
N GLY A 261 54.29 -12.39 -4.75
CA GLY A 261 55.26 -11.52 -4.05
C GLY A 261 54.75 -10.19 -3.50
N ARG A 262 54.61 -10.12 -2.17
CA ARG A 262 55.39 -9.25 -1.25
C ARG A 262 54.67 -9.19 0.10
N GLY A 263 55.35 -9.65 1.15
CA GLY A 263 54.86 -9.57 2.51
C GLY A 263 55.01 -8.18 3.12
N ARG A 264 54.23 -7.92 4.19
CA ARG A 264 54.67 -7.26 5.43
C ARG A 264 53.52 -7.16 6.43
N GLY A 265 53.79 -7.60 7.66
CA GLY A 265 53.18 -7.16 8.93
C GLY A 265 51.71 -7.55 9.13
N GLY A 266 51.26 -8.12 10.24
CA GLY A 266 51.78 -8.20 11.60
C GLY A 266 50.55 -8.16 12.51
N GLY A 267 50.44 -9.06 13.49
CA GLY A 267 49.31 -9.06 14.42
C GLY A 267 49.11 -10.39 15.11
N ARG A 268 49.72 -10.53 16.30
CA ARG A 268 49.53 -11.63 17.26
C ARG A 268 48.10 -11.58 17.82
N GLY A 269 47.51 -12.73 18.14
CA GLY A 269 46.27 -12.74 18.92
C GLY A 269 45.61 -14.10 19.08
N ASP A 270 46.15 -14.86 20.04
CA ASP A 270 45.43 -15.72 20.97
C ASP A 270 44.90 -17.10 20.54
N GLY A 271 44.93 -17.99 21.53
CA GLY A 271 44.91 -19.45 21.45
C GLY A 271 43.52 -20.07 21.36
N GLY A 272 43.48 -21.31 20.87
CA GLY A 272 42.26 -22.07 20.68
C GLY A 272 42.50 -23.39 19.98
N VAL A 273 43.16 -24.32 20.67
CA VAL A 273 43.47 -25.66 20.20
C VAL A 273 42.32 -26.62 20.54
N ARG A 274 42.00 -27.51 19.58
CA ARG A 274 41.21 -28.77 19.63
C ARG A 274 39.68 -28.63 19.54
N GLN A 275 38.94 -29.46 18.80
CA GLN A 275 39.21 -30.66 17.99
C GLN A 275 37.87 -31.06 17.33
N GLY A 276 37.87 -31.60 16.11
CA GLY A 276 36.77 -32.44 15.62
C GLY A 276 36.31 -32.18 14.20
N GLY A 277 36.38 -33.22 13.35
CA GLY A 277 35.50 -33.33 12.18
C GLY A 277 36.17 -33.52 10.83
N VAL A 278 36.88 -34.63 10.63
CA VAL A 278 37.15 -35.16 9.28
C VAL A 278 35.81 -35.53 8.63
N LYS A 279 35.41 -34.78 7.59
CA LYS A 279 34.44 -35.27 6.59
C LYS A 279 34.96 -34.96 5.18
N LYS A 280 35.59 -35.99 4.61
CA LYS A 280 35.66 -36.17 3.15
C LYS A 280 34.23 -36.15 2.62
N ASN A 281 33.91 -35.27 1.68
CA ASN A 281 32.81 -35.53 0.76
C ASN A 281 33.27 -35.32 -0.66
N ALA A 282 33.25 -36.43 -1.38
CA ALA A 282 33.69 -36.57 -2.76
C ALA A 282 32.77 -35.74 -3.67
N GLY A 283 33.34 -34.71 -4.29
CA GLY A 283 32.71 -34.03 -5.42
C GLY A 283 32.67 -34.98 -6.61
N GLY A 284 31.50 -35.55 -6.86
CA GLY A 284 31.23 -36.43 -7.99
C GLY A 284 31.66 -35.80 -9.31
N ASN A 285 32.61 -36.48 -9.95
CA ASN A 285 33.06 -36.20 -11.30
C ASN A 285 31.88 -36.34 -12.28
N ARG A 286 31.43 -35.24 -12.88
CA ARG A 286 30.42 -35.28 -13.96
C ARG A 286 31.05 -35.96 -15.19
N PRO A 287 30.51 -37.09 -15.68
CA PRO A 287 31.04 -37.77 -16.87
C PRO A 287 30.71 -36.92 -18.10
N GLY A 288 31.70 -36.19 -18.59
CA GLY A 288 31.54 -35.32 -19.76
C GLY A 288 32.63 -34.26 -19.91
N LYS A 289 33.34 -33.90 -18.82
CA LYS A 289 34.44 -32.91 -18.89
C LYS A 289 35.72 -33.50 -19.48
N ALA A 290 36.00 -34.79 -19.27
CA ALA A 290 37.20 -35.45 -19.80
C ALA A 290 37.19 -35.62 -21.34
N ARG A 291 36.01 -35.62 -21.99
CA ARG A 291 35.91 -35.84 -23.45
C ARG A 291 36.22 -34.59 -24.29
N ARG A 292 36.28 -33.40 -23.67
CA ARG A 292 36.58 -32.14 -24.40
C ARG A 292 38.07 -31.77 -24.41
N GLN A 293 38.89 -32.35 -23.53
CA GLN A 293 40.33 -32.06 -23.50
C GLN A 293 41.15 -32.94 -24.46
N ALA A 294 40.59 -34.05 -24.97
CA ALA A 294 41.28 -34.94 -25.91
C ALA A 294 41.17 -34.50 -27.39
N GLY A 295 40.33 -33.51 -27.72
CA GLY A 295 40.08 -33.09 -29.10
C GLY A 295 40.90 -31.89 -29.59
N ASN A 296 41.76 -31.29 -28.76
CA ASN A 296 42.46 -30.04 -29.11
C ASN A 296 43.99 -30.14 -29.03
N ARG A 297 44.55 -31.34 -29.24
CA ARG A 297 45.98 -31.55 -29.49
C ARG A 297 46.14 -32.25 -30.83
N GLY A 298 45.97 -31.48 -31.90
CA GLY A 298 45.99 -32.04 -33.25
C GLY A 298 45.72 -31.01 -34.34
N ARG A 299 46.48 -29.91 -34.34
CA ARG A 299 47.01 -29.18 -35.52
C ARG A 299 47.80 -27.97 -35.03
#